data_AF-A0A382RT32-F1
#
_entry.id   AF-A0A382RT32-F1
#
_cell.length_a   1.000
_cell.length_b   1.000
_cell.length_c   1.000
_cell.angle_alpha   90.00
_cell.angle_beta   90.00
_cell.angle_gamma   90.00
#
_symmetry.space_group_name_H-M   'P 1'
#
loop_
_entity.id
_entity.type
_entity.pdbx_description
1 polymer ?
#
loop_
_entity_poly.entity_id
_entity_poly.type
_entity_poly.pdbx_seq_one_letter_code
_entity_poly.pdbx_strand_id
1 'polypeptide(L)'
;ALPGDLTSVSDVEAAVHGVDAVVHLAAILPPLADQQIELAQRVNVTGTQIIVDAMKKHVPKARLVFSSSVSVYGTPDNDHEISVSQNYDPDDNYAKTKAESEQIVVNSGLDSCVLRISGVSIPVFQEPPAEWPFLPDQNIEFVHRDDAVNAIVAGVSAKLSDSTRVVNVSGGSTWRMTGSQYVADYFGMIEVDPSDAVYQSDPGHFSWYTEEGGNAVLEHQQNSYPQYLEQLQDEIDRLMED
;
A
#
# COMPACT_ATOMS: atom_id res chain seq x y z
N ALA A 1 2.28 22.77 9.12
CA ALA A 1 3.23 21.76 8.64
C ALA A 1 4.64 22.26 8.88
N LEU A 2 5.55 21.39 9.31
CA LEU A 2 6.99 21.68 9.39
C LEU A 2 7.61 21.26 8.05
N PRO A 3 8.22 22.17 7.27
CA PRO A 3 9.03 21.77 6.13
C PRO A 3 10.25 20.99 6.62
N GLY A 4 10.61 19.90 5.95
CA GLY A 4 11.77 19.09 6.29
C GLY A 4 12.04 17.99 5.28
N ASP A 5 13.25 17.44 5.36
CA ASP A 5 13.70 16.31 4.55
C ASP A 5 13.79 15.05 5.43
N LEU A 6 13.16 13.96 5.02
CA LEU A 6 13.21 12.66 5.70
C LEU A 6 14.65 12.15 5.87
N THR A 7 15.55 12.55 4.98
CA THR A 7 16.96 12.16 4.99
C THR A 7 17.82 13.06 5.90
N SER A 8 17.24 14.11 6.48
CA SER A 8 17.88 15.00 7.47
C SER A 8 17.55 14.56 8.89
N VAL A 9 18.56 14.11 9.64
CA VAL A 9 18.40 13.70 11.04
C VAL A 9 17.82 14.82 11.90
N SER A 10 18.28 16.07 11.72
CA SER A 10 17.80 17.20 12.52
C SER A 10 16.34 17.53 12.26
N ASP A 11 15.89 17.38 11.00
CA ASP A 11 14.51 17.68 10.63
C ASP A 11 13.56 16.64 11.23
N VAL A 12 13.95 15.37 11.16
CA VAL A 12 13.19 14.26 11.74
C VAL A 12 13.17 14.35 13.27
N GLU A 13 14.32 14.61 13.92
CA GLU A 13 14.37 14.78 15.39
C GLU A 13 13.46 15.94 15.85
N ALA A 14 13.42 17.04 15.11
CA ALA A 14 12.50 18.15 15.39
C ALA A 14 11.03 17.75 15.21
N ALA A 15 10.72 16.98 14.16
CA ALA A 15 9.36 16.56 13.82
C ALA A 15 8.78 15.54 14.81
N VAL A 16 9.58 14.63 15.37
CA VAL A 16 9.11 13.60 16.30
C VAL A 16 8.99 14.09 17.75
N HIS A 17 9.45 15.30 18.06
CA HIS A 17 9.49 15.76 19.44
C HIS A 17 8.08 15.95 20.03
N GLY A 18 7.76 15.17 21.08
CA GLY A 18 6.52 15.30 21.84
C GLY A 18 5.27 14.70 21.16
N VAL A 19 5.44 13.91 20.10
CA VAL A 19 4.32 13.22 19.43
C VAL A 19 3.98 11.91 20.15
N ASP A 20 2.70 11.53 20.11
CA ASP A 20 2.22 10.23 20.60
C ASP A 20 2.22 9.15 19.51
N ALA A 21 2.28 9.55 18.24
CA ALA A 21 2.36 8.66 17.10
C ALA A 21 3.09 9.30 15.93
N VAL A 22 3.75 8.47 15.12
CA VAL A 22 4.34 8.81 13.83
C VAL A 22 3.68 7.95 12.77
N VAL A 23 3.12 8.58 11.74
CA VAL A 23 2.60 7.89 10.55
C VAL A 23 3.60 8.12 9.42
N HIS A 24 4.37 7.09 9.09
CA HIS A 24 5.43 7.16 8.09
C HIS A 24 4.91 6.73 6.72
N LEU A 25 4.54 7.73 5.91
CA LEU A 25 4.00 7.56 4.54
C LEU A 25 5.01 7.94 3.44
N ALA A 26 6.16 8.51 3.81
CA ALA A 26 7.09 9.08 2.84
C ALA A 26 7.88 7.98 2.12
N ALA A 27 7.83 7.97 0.79
CA ALA A 27 8.58 7.05 -0.05
C ALA A 27 8.81 7.61 -1.45
N ILE A 28 9.84 7.10 -2.13
CA ILE A 28 10.01 7.13 -3.57
C ILE A 28 9.33 5.87 -4.12
N LEU A 29 8.38 6.07 -5.02
CA LEU A 29 7.60 5.01 -5.66
C LEU A 29 8.08 4.76 -7.11
N PRO A 30 7.71 3.63 -7.72
CA PRO A 30 7.85 3.43 -9.16
C PRO A 30 7.16 4.54 -9.98
N PRO A 31 7.65 4.85 -11.19
CA PRO A 31 8.83 4.25 -11.82
C PRO A 31 10.17 4.83 -11.31
N LEU A 32 10.13 5.91 -10.52
CA LEU A 32 11.35 6.60 -10.07
C LEU A 32 12.21 5.71 -9.16
N ALA A 33 11.59 4.89 -8.32
CA ALA A 33 12.31 3.93 -7.48
C ALA A 33 13.12 2.93 -8.29
N ASP A 34 12.58 2.46 -9.41
CA ASP A 34 13.23 1.51 -10.30
C ASP A 34 14.33 2.15 -11.12
N GLN A 35 14.11 3.39 -11.55
CA GLN A 35 15.08 4.18 -12.31
C GLN A 35 16.23 4.72 -11.45
N GLN A 36 15.99 4.98 -10.16
CA GLN A 36 16.93 5.62 -9.24
C GLN A 36 16.99 4.90 -7.89
N ILE A 37 17.49 3.67 -7.90
CA ILE A 37 17.62 2.85 -6.68
C ILE A 37 18.39 3.55 -5.55
N GLU A 38 19.45 4.31 -5.84
CA GLU A 38 20.20 5.03 -4.81
C GLU A 38 19.35 6.09 -4.09
N LEU A 39 18.47 6.78 -4.84
CA LEU A 39 17.52 7.74 -4.26
C LEU A 39 16.48 7.00 -3.43
N ALA A 40 15.94 5.89 -3.94
CA ALA A 40 14.98 5.07 -3.23
C ALA A 40 15.56 4.49 -1.93
N GLN A 41 16.79 3.97 -1.93
CA GLN A 41 17.46 3.50 -0.71
C GLN A 41 17.69 4.62 0.30
N ARG A 42 18.08 5.82 -0.17
CA ARG A 42 18.30 6.97 0.71
C ARG A 42 17.00 7.43 1.37
N VAL A 43 15.91 7.53 0.62
CA VAL A 43 14.63 8.01 1.15
C VAL A 43 13.91 6.91 1.89
N ASN A 44 13.64 5.78 1.24
CA ASN A 44 12.79 4.73 1.78
C ASN A 44 13.51 4.03 2.95
N VAL A 45 14.75 3.57 2.77
CA VAL A 45 15.44 2.75 3.78
C VAL A 45 16.13 3.62 4.81
N THR A 46 17.05 4.50 4.39
CA THR A 46 17.81 5.34 5.32
C THR A 46 16.89 6.32 6.06
N GLY A 47 15.91 6.91 5.36
CA GLY A 47 14.90 7.76 6.00
C GLY A 47 14.05 7.03 7.05
N THR A 48 13.65 5.78 6.78
CA THR A 48 12.96 4.94 7.79
C THR A 48 13.85 4.69 9.01
N GLN A 49 15.14 4.40 8.81
CA GLN A 49 16.08 4.22 9.91
C GLN A 49 16.20 5.49 10.77
N ILE A 50 16.27 6.67 10.14
CA ILE A 50 16.34 7.96 10.84
C ILE A 50 15.09 8.18 11.71
N ILE A 51 13.88 7.89 11.19
CA ILE A 51 12.64 7.96 11.98
C ILE A 51 12.73 7.03 13.19
N VAL A 52 13.09 5.76 12.97
CA VAL A 52 13.15 4.76 14.06
C VAL A 52 14.14 5.19 15.14
N ASP A 53 15.31 5.67 14.76
CA ASP A 53 16.34 6.12 15.72
C ASP A 53 15.89 7.38 16.48
N ALA A 54 15.27 8.34 15.80
CA ALA A 54 14.73 9.54 16.43
C ALA A 54 13.60 9.20 17.40
N MET A 55 12.68 8.31 17.03
CA MET A 55 11.60 7.84 17.91
C MET A 55 12.15 7.12 19.13
N LYS A 56 13.10 6.20 18.98
CA LYS A 56 13.75 5.50 20.10
C LYS A 56 14.39 6.48 21.10
N LYS A 57 14.99 7.54 20.59
CA LYS A 57 15.70 8.54 21.40
C LYS A 57 14.75 9.52 22.09
N HIS A 58 13.72 9.99 21.40
CA HIS A 58 12.91 11.13 21.84
C HIS A 58 11.50 10.75 22.32
N VAL A 59 10.89 9.74 21.72
CA VAL A 59 9.50 9.32 21.97
C VAL A 59 9.35 7.78 21.95
N PRO A 60 10.10 7.02 22.77
CA PRO A 60 10.15 5.55 22.69
C PRO A 60 8.83 4.84 22.99
N LYS A 61 7.81 5.57 23.46
CA LYS A 61 6.46 5.05 23.74
C LYS A 61 5.44 5.40 22.65
N ALA A 62 5.82 6.20 21.66
CA ALA A 62 4.93 6.59 20.57
C ALA A 62 4.69 5.40 19.62
N ARG A 63 3.49 5.34 19.04
CA ARG A 63 3.13 4.38 17.98
C ARG A 63 3.82 4.75 16.67
N LEU A 64 4.42 3.79 15.99
CA LEU A 64 4.87 3.94 14.60
C LEU A 64 3.91 3.21 13.65
N VAL A 65 3.14 3.94 12.86
CA VAL A 65 2.38 3.37 11.73
C VAL A 65 3.24 3.46 10.49
N PHE A 66 3.57 2.32 9.89
CA PHE A 66 4.40 2.24 8.68
C PHE A 66 3.54 1.73 7.52
N SER A 67 3.41 2.54 6.47
CA SER A 67 2.76 2.12 5.23
C SER A 67 3.73 1.25 4.43
N SER A 68 3.74 -0.06 4.64
CA SER A 68 4.43 -1.03 3.79
C SER A 68 3.61 -1.31 2.51
N SER A 69 3.95 -2.37 1.78
CA SER A 69 3.36 -2.72 0.49
C SER A 69 3.22 -4.23 0.36
N VAL A 70 2.21 -4.70 -0.38
CA VAL A 70 2.13 -6.12 -0.78
C VAL A 70 3.28 -6.53 -1.71
N SER A 71 3.96 -5.59 -2.37
CA SER A 71 5.13 -5.88 -3.21
C SER A 71 6.30 -6.52 -2.46
N VAL A 72 6.30 -6.48 -1.13
CA VAL A 72 7.31 -7.17 -0.32
C VAL A 72 7.28 -8.69 -0.47
N TYR A 73 6.16 -9.24 -0.94
CA TYR A 73 6.00 -10.67 -1.27
C TYR A 73 6.55 -11.04 -2.65
N GLY A 74 6.89 -10.06 -3.49
CA GLY A 74 7.26 -10.29 -4.88
C GLY A 74 6.09 -10.76 -5.74
N THR A 75 6.45 -11.37 -6.88
CA THR A 75 5.51 -12.01 -7.80
C THR A 75 4.83 -13.22 -7.13
N PRO A 76 3.49 -13.22 -6.99
CA PRO A 76 2.77 -14.31 -6.35
C PRO A 76 2.63 -15.52 -7.27
N ASP A 77 2.52 -16.71 -6.68
CA ASP A 77 1.99 -17.89 -7.36
C ASP A 77 0.46 -17.87 -7.30
N ASN A 78 -0.23 -17.98 -8.44
CA ASN A 78 -1.69 -17.80 -8.55
C ASN A 78 -2.54 -18.88 -7.84
N ASP A 79 -1.92 -19.75 -7.04
CA ASP A 79 -2.54 -20.98 -6.52
C ASP A 79 -3.14 -20.82 -5.10
N HIS A 80 -2.88 -19.71 -4.39
CA HIS A 80 -3.39 -19.50 -3.04
C HIS A 80 -3.45 -18.03 -2.59
N GLU A 81 -4.17 -17.77 -1.48
CA GLU A 81 -4.18 -16.47 -0.81
C GLU A 81 -2.85 -16.21 -0.09
N ILE A 82 -2.32 -15.00 -0.22
CA ILE A 82 -1.06 -14.58 0.37
C ILE A 82 -1.29 -14.16 1.83
N SER A 83 -0.62 -14.85 2.75
CA SER A 83 -0.67 -14.56 4.19
C SER A 83 0.53 -13.74 4.64
N VAL A 84 0.38 -12.99 5.74
CA VAL A 84 1.46 -12.22 6.36
C VAL A 84 2.65 -13.08 6.82
N SER A 85 2.43 -14.39 7.01
CA SER A 85 3.49 -15.36 7.33
C SER A 85 4.37 -15.73 6.14
N GLN A 86 3.98 -15.35 4.92
CA GLN A 86 4.79 -15.59 3.73
C GLN A 86 6.12 -14.84 3.82
N ASN A 87 7.18 -15.47 3.29
CA ASN A 87 8.50 -14.88 3.29
C ASN A 87 8.52 -13.63 2.39
N TYR A 88 9.40 -12.68 2.74
CA TYR A 88 9.77 -11.62 1.83
C TYR A 88 10.44 -12.21 0.58
N ASP A 89 10.01 -11.80 -0.61
CA ASP A 89 10.64 -12.18 -1.88
C ASP A 89 10.65 -11.01 -2.89
N PRO A 90 11.20 -9.84 -2.51
CA PRO A 90 11.12 -8.65 -3.35
C PRO A 90 11.95 -8.79 -4.64
N ASP A 91 11.30 -8.61 -5.78
CA ASP A 91 11.86 -8.84 -7.12
C ASP A 91 12.25 -7.54 -7.86
N ASP A 92 11.65 -6.39 -7.54
CA ASP A 92 12.02 -5.08 -8.08
C ASP A 92 12.76 -4.16 -7.05
N ASN A 93 13.12 -2.94 -7.46
CA ASN A 93 13.86 -2.00 -6.61
C ASN A 93 12.96 -1.39 -5.53
N TYR A 94 11.71 -1.08 -5.84
CA TYR A 94 10.76 -0.55 -4.87
C TYR A 94 10.45 -1.58 -3.77
N ALA A 95 10.05 -2.78 -4.13
CA ALA A 95 9.82 -3.93 -3.27
C ALA A 95 11.00 -4.19 -2.34
N LYS A 96 12.25 -4.17 -2.85
CA LYS A 96 13.46 -4.32 -2.02
C LYS A 96 13.53 -3.25 -0.95
N THR A 97 13.36 -1.99 -1.34
CA THR A 97 13.43 -0.88 -0.38
C THR A 97 12.28 -0.92 0.64
N LYS A 98 11.08 -1.37 0.25
CA LYS A 98 9.95 -1.56 1.17
C LYS A 98 10.18 -2.70 2.15
N ALA A 99 10.70 -3.84 1.68
CA ALA A 99 11.02 -4.98 2.52
C ALA A 99 12.13 -4.64 3.53
N GLU A 100 13.21 -3.96 3.09
CA GLU A 100 14.27 -3.50 3.98
C GLU A 100 13.75 -2.52 5.05
N SER A 101 12.91 -1.56 4.64
CA SER A 101 12.29 -0.58 5.55
C SER A 101 11.34 -1.26 6.55
N GLU A 102 10.55 -2.22 6.10
CA GLU A 102 9.67 -3.02 6.97
C GLU A 102 10.48 -3.79 8.01
N GLN A 103 11.59 -4.41 7.60
CA GLN A 103 12.46 -5.15 8.51
C GLN A 103 13.10 -4.23 9.57
N ILE A 104 13.44 -2.98 9.22
CA ILE A 104 13.90 -1.97 10.19
C ILE A 104 12.80 -1.69 11.24
N VAL A 105 11.56 -1.48 10.81
CA VAL A 105 10.42 -1.19 11.69
C VAL A 105 10.09 -2.39 12.58
N VAL A 106 9.94 -3.57 12.00
CA VAL A 106 9.55 -4.82 12.70
C VAL A 106 10.56 -5.19 13.78
N ASN A 107 11.85 -4.95 13.55
CA ASN A 107 12.93 -5.25 14.50
C ASN A 107 13.34 -4.05 15.37
N SER A 108 12.65 -2.92 15.27
CA SER A 108 13.00 -1.72 16.02
C SER A 108 12.81 -1.89 17.53
N GLY A 109 11.84 -2.71 17.95
CA GLY A 109 11.37 -2.78 19.33
C GLY A 109 10.43 -1.63 19.73
N LEU A 110 10.04 -0.77 18.80
CA LEU A 110 8.98 0.23 18.99
C LEU A 110 7.59 -0.44 18.89
N ASP A 111 6.59 0.16 19.55
CA ASP A 111 5.18 -0.17 19.29
C ASP A 111 4.86 0.25 17.85
N SER A 112 4.65 -0.73 16.98
CA SER A 112 4.53 -0.52 15.53
C SER A 112 3.29 -1.18 14.95
N CYS A 113 2.72 -0.56 13.93
CA CYS A 113 1.67 -1.07 13.08
C CYS A 113 2.15 -1.00 11.62
N VAL A 114 2.43 -2.15 11.03
CA VAL A 114 2.91 -2.29 9.65
C VAL A 114 1.74 -2.70 8.78
N LEU A 115 1.46 -1.87 7.78
CA LEU A 115 0.35 -2.05 6.85
C LEU A 115 0.91 -2.43 5.48
N ARG A 116 0.80 -3.70 5.05
CA ARG A 116 1.14 -4.12 3.68
C ARG A 116 -0.05 -3.78 2.79
N ILE A 117 -0.06 -2.56 2.25
CA ILE A 117 -1.18 -2.02 1.47
C ILE A 117 -1.13 -2.57 0.05
N SER A 118 -2.27 -3.06 -0.46
CA SER A 118 -2.41 -3.51 -1.85
C SER A 118 -2.61 -2.34 -2.83
N GLY A 119 -2.95 -2.61 -4.09
CA GLY A 119 -3.22 -1.54 -5.06
C GLY A 119 -4.36 -0.64 -4.59
N VAL A 120 -4.12 0.66 -4.50
CA VAL A 120 -5.12 1.62 -4.00
C VAL A 120 -5.95 2.16 -5.16
N SER A 121 -7.23 1.78 -5.21
CA SER A 121 -8.20 2.32 -6.16
C SER A 121 -8.81 3.61 -5.63
N ILE A 122 -8.76 4.66 -6.45
CA ILE A 122 -9.28 5.99 -6.11
C ILE A 122 -10.56 6.18 -6.94
N PRO A 123 -11.72 6.51 -6.33
CA PRO A 123 -12.98 6.74 -7.05
C PRO A 123 -12.97 8.12 -7.70
N VAL A 124 -11.99 8.37 -8.56
CA VAL A 124 -11.90 9.53 -9.44
C VAL A 124 -11.44 9.03 -10.80
N PHE A 125 -11.94 9.61 -11.88
CA PHE A 125 -11.53 9.20 -13.21
C PHE A 125 -10.03 9.42 -13.41
N GLN A 126 -9.36 8.38 -13.87
CA GLN A 126 -7.96 8.40 -14.28
C GLN A 126 -7.85 7.84 -15.69
N GLU A 127 -6.98 8.41 -16.51
CA GLU A 127 -6.68 7.78 -17.79
C GLU A 127 -6.11 6.38 -17.53
N PRO A 128 -6.57 5.34 -18.26
CA PRO A 128 -5.97 4.02 -18.17
C PRO A 128 -4.45 4.09 -18.40
N PRO A 129 -3.65 3.27 -17.71
CA PRO A 129 -2.23 3.22 -17.96
C PRO A 129 -1.96 2.70 -19.38
N ALA A 130 -0.78 3.00 -19.92
CA ALA A 130 -0.34 2.44 -21.20
C ALA A 130 -0.24 0.90 -21.15
N GLU A 131 0.11 0.35 -19.99
CA GLU A 131 0.13 -1.08 -19.70
C GLU A 131 -0.44 -1.32 -18.30
N TRP A 132 -1.38 -2.25 -18.16
CA TRP A 132 -1.89 -2.67 -16.85
C TRP A 132 -0.81 -3.46 -16.08
N PRO A 133 -0.62 -3.20 -14.78
CA PRO A 133 0.50 -3.73 -13.99
C PRO A 133 0.25 -5.16 -13.47
N PHE A 134 -0.42 -6.00 -14.26
CA PHE A 134 -0.77 -7.39 -13.95
C PHE A 134 -1.10 -8.14 -15.24
N LEU A 135 -1.12 -9.47 -15.19
CA LEU A 135 -1.57 -10.30 -16.31
C LEU A 135 -3.12 -10.40 -16.37
N PRO A 136 -3.71 -10.74 -17.54
CA PRO A 136 -5.16 -10.86 -17.68
C PRO A 136 -5.82 -11.88 -16.74
N ASP A 137 -5.16 -13.00 -16.47
CA ASP A 137 -5.64 -14.10 -15.63
C ASP A 137 -5.10 -14.06 -14.19
N GLN A 138 -4.28 -13.05 -13.87
CA GLN A 138 -3.73 -12.86 -12.54
C GLN A 138 -4.83 -12.49 -11.55
N ASN A 139 -4.81 -13.14 -10.37
CA ASN A 139 -5.65 -12.75 -9.25
C ASN A 139 -5.23 -11.36 -8.77
N ILE A 140 -6.18 -10.45 -8.63
CA ILE A 140 -5.95 -9.14 -8.06
C ILE A 140 -6.92 -8.88 -6.91
N GLU A 141 -6.43 -8.19 -5.89
CA GLU A 141 -7.23 -7.62 -4.81
C GLU A 141 -6.70 -6.22 -4.48
N PHE A 142 -7.44 -5.22 -4.93
CA PHE A 142 -7.18 -3.82 -4.61
C PHE A 142 -7.90 -3.42 -3.32
N VAL A 143 -7.63 -2.21 -2.85
CA VAL A 143 -8.28 -1.59 -1.71
C VAL A 143 -8.80 -0.22 -2.10
N HIS A 144 -9.98 0.12 -1.62
CA HIS A 144 -10.50 1.47 -1.76
C HIS A 144 -9.58 2.48 -1.06
N ARG A 145 -9.34 3.66 -1.65
CA ARG A 145 -8.56 4.75 -1.04
C ARG A 145 -8.96 5.00 0.42
N ASP A 146 -10.26 5.15 0.66
CA ASP A 146 -10.74 5.54 1.98
C ASP A 146 -10.57 4.39 2.99
N ASP A 147 -10.58 3.13 2.53
CA ASP A 147 -10.29 1.97 3.37
C ASP A 147 -8.80 1.87 3.72
N ALA A 148 -7.91 2.21 2.79
CA ALA A 148 -6.48 2.36 3.10
C ALA A 148 -6.23 3.47 4.12
N VAL A 149 -6.94 4.61 4.01
CA VAL A 149 -6.90 5.70 5.00
C VAL A 149 -7.45 5.23 6.35
N ASN A 150 -8.56 4.50 6.37
CA ASN A 150 -9.15 3.94 7.58
C ASN A 150 -8.16 3.01 8.29
N ALA A 151 -7.45 2.15 7.56
CA ALA A 151 -6.41 1.28 8.12
C ALA A 151 -5.27 2.09 8.77
N ILE A 152 -4.80 3.14 8.10
CA ILE A 152 -3.76 4.05 8.62
C ILE A 152 -4.23 4.72 9.92
N VAL A 153 -5.45 5.25 9.93
CA VAL A 153 -6.04 5.94 11.09
C VAL A 153 -6.26 4.97 12.25
N ALA A 154 -6.86 3.81 11.99
CA ALA A 154 -7.07 2.77 12.99
C ALA A 154 -5.73 2.29 13.58
N GLY A 155 -4.70 2.13 12.74
CA GLY A 155 -3.36 1.73 13.14
C GLY A 155 -2.67 2.65 14.15
N VAL A 156 -3.11 3.92 14.27
CA VAL A 156 -2.58 4.85 15.29
C VAL A 156 -2.95 4.44 16.71
N SER A 157 -4.14 3.88 16.93
CA SER A 157 -4.68 3.60 18.27
C SER A 157 -5.08 2.15 18.50
N ALA A 158 -5.05 1.31 17.48
CA ALA A 158 -5.42 -0.10 17.60
C ALA A 158 -4.58 -0.81 18.67
N LYS A 159 -5.21 -1.75 19.38
CA LYS A 159 -4.53 -2.64 20.33
C LYS A 159 -3.98 -3.83 19.56
N LEU A 160 -2.67 -3.84 19.36
CA LEU A 160 -1.99 -4.84 18.54
C LEU A 160 -1.24 -5.84 19.42
N SER A 161 -1.23 -7.08 18.95
CA SER A 161 -0.37 -8.17 19.41
C SER A 161 0.73 -8.44 18.37
N ASP A 162 1.67 -9.33 18.69
CA ASP A 162 2.69 -9.75 17.73
C ASP A 162 2.10 -10.34 16.43
N SER A 163 0.93 -10.97 16.51
CA SER A 163 0.24 -11.56 15.36
C SER A 163 -0.64 -10.58 14.58
N THR A 164 -0.78 -9.33 15.04
CA THR A 164 -1.67 -8.32 14.42
C THR A 164 -0.97 -6.99 14.18
N ARG A 165 0.33 -6.89 14.49
CA ARG A 165 1.15 -5.70 14.24
C ARG A 165 1.65 -5.58 12.80
N VAL A 166 1.55 -6.66 12.01
CA VAL A 166 1.80 -6.68 10.55
C VAL A 166 0.54 -7.25 9.91
N VAL A 167 -0.08 -6.50 9.00
CA VAL A 167 -1.34 -6.90 8.37
C VAL A 167 -1.34 -6.58 6.88
N ASN A 168 -2.02 -7.42 6.10
CA ASN A 168 -2.41 -7.06 4.74
C ASN A 168 -3.57 -6.07 4.79
N VAL A 169 -3.48 -4.98 4.03
CA VAL A 169 -4.54 -4.00 3.85
C VAL A 169 -5.02 -4.08 2.42
N SER A 170 -6.09 -4.86 2.23
CA SER A 170 -6.77 -5.12 0.97
C SER A 170 -8.28 -4.91 1.12
N GLY A 171 -9.03 -4.88 0.00
CA GLY A 171 -10.47 -4.61 -0.04
C GLY A 171 -11.38 -5.77 0.37
N GLY A 172 -10.82 -6.97 0.57
CA GLY A 172 -11.56 -8.15 1.00
C GLY A 172 -12.35 -8.81 -0.14
N SER A 173 -13.24 -9.73 0.22
CA SER A 173 -13.88 -10.65 -0.72
C SER A 173 -14.56 -10.00 -1.95
N THR A 174 -15.10 -8.79 -1.82
CA THR A 174 -15.76 -8.10 -2.95
C THR A 174 -14.78 -7.56 -3.99
N TRP A 175 -13.50 -7.38 -3.63
CA TRP A 175 -12.43 -6.87 -4.48
C TRP A 175 -11.57 -7.96 -5.12
N ARG A 176 -11.91 -9.24 -4.91
CA ARG A 176 -11.17 -10.38 -5.45
C ARG A 176 -11.66 -10.72 -6.86
N MET A 177 -10.82 -10.50 -7.85
CA MET A 177 -11.13 -10.76 -9.27
C MET A 177 -9.88 -11.07 -10.06
N THR A 178 -10.03 -11.29 -11.37
CA THR A 178 -8.89 -11.37 -12.31
C THR A 178 -8.57 -10.00 -12.88
N GLY A 179 -7.35 -9.81 -13.37
CA GLY A 179 -6.94 -8.60 -14.09
C GLY A 179 -7.90 -8.22 -15.23
N SER A 180 -8.25 -9.20 -16.07
CA SER A 180 -9.19 -9.02 -17.19
C SER A 180 -10.59 -8.59 -16.76
N GLN A 181 -11.09 -9.08 -15.62
CA GLN A 181 -12.39 -8.66 -15.09
C GLN A 181 -12.35 -7.18 -14.67
N TYR A 182 -11.32 -6.77 -13.93
CA TYR A 182 -11.16 -5.38 -13.51
C TYR A 182 -11.08 -4.42 -14.70
N VAL A 183 -10.29 -4.78 -15.71
CA VAL A 183 -10.15 -3.96 -16.92
C VAL A 183 -11.45 -3.90 -17.71
N ALA A 184 -12.18 -5.00 -17.84
CA ALA A 184 -13.47 -5.02 -18.52
C ALA A 184 -14.51 -4.12 -17.82
N ASP A 185 -14.56 -4.14 -16.48
CA ASP A 185 -15.44 -3.25 -15.71
C ASP A 185 -15.05 -1.77 -15.92
N TYR A 186 -13.75 -1.46 -15.84
CA TYR A 186 -13.24 -0.10 -16.04
C TYR A 186 -13.52 0.43 -17.44
N PHE A 187 -13.18 -0.36 -18.46
CA PHE A 187 -13.36 0.00 -19.87
C PHE A 187 -14.84 0.12 -20.24
N GLY A 188 -15.71 -0.69 -19.62
CA GLY A 188 -17.15 -0.59 -19.79
C GLY A 188 -17.71 0.78 -19.40
N MET A 189 -17.20 1.39 -18.32
CA MET A 189 -17.63 2.74 -17.88
C MET A 189 -17.22 3.86 -18.82
N ILE A 190 -16.17 3.66 -19.63
CA ILE A 190 -15.63 4.66 -20.57
C ILE A 190 -15.80 4.27 -22.04
N GLU A 191 -16.66 3.28 -22.31
CA GLU A 191 -17.00 2.80 -23.65
C GLU A 191 -15.80 2.35 -24.52
N VAL A 192 -14.77 1.79 -23.89
CA VAL A 192 -13.60 1.20 -24.57
C VAL A 192 -13.78 -0.32 -24.71
N ASP A 193 -13.32 -0.91 -25.83
CA ASP A 193 -13.35 -2.37 -26.02
C ASP A 193 -12.28 -3.03 -25.12
N PRO A 194 -12.63 -3.98 -24.22
CA PRO A 194 -11.66 -4.68 -23.37
C PRO A 194 -10.55 -5.41 -24.14
N SER A 195 -10.73 -5.70 -25.43
CA SER A 195 -9.70 -6.28 -26.30
C SER A 195 -8.58 -5.30 -26.69
N ASP A 196 -8.79 -4.00 -26.50
CA ASP A 196 -7.77 -2.96 -26.67
C ASP A 196 -6.85 -2.84 -25.43
N ALA A 197 -7.13 -3.60 -24.36
CA ALA A 197 -6.33 -3.59 -23.15
C ALA A 197 -4.92 -4.13 -23.40
N VAL A 198 -3.91 -3.35 -23.02
CA VAL A 198 -2.52 -3.76 -23.01
C VAL A 198 -2.12 -4.09 -21.58
N TYR A 199 -1.60 -5.29 -21.38
CA TYR A 199 -1.08 -5.77 -20.09
C TYR A 199 0.44 -5.88 -20.20
N GLN A 200 1.14 -5.71 -19.08
CA GLN A 200 2.57 -6.00 -19.03
C GLN A 200 2.88 -7.48 -19.37
N SER A 201 4.13 -7.79 -19.71
CA SER A 201 4.55 -9.14 -20.12
C SER A 201 4.70 -10.13 -18.97
N ASP A 202 4.94 -9.64 -17.76
CA ASP A 202 5.27 -10.43 -16.58
C ASP A 202 4.20 -10.20 -15.48
N PRO A 203 4.00 -11.14 -14.55
CA PRO A 203 3.05 -10.93 -13.45
C PRO A 203 3.39 -9.71 -12.60
N GLY A 204 2.36 -9.04 -12.08
CA GLY A 204 2.51 -7.98 -11.08
C GLY A 204 2.58 -8.55 -9.66
N HIS A 205 2.60 -7.67 -8.66
CA HIS A 205 2.65 -8.07 -7.24
C HIS A 205 1.29 -8.33 -6.58
N PHE A 206 0.21 -8.29 -7.36
CA PHE A 206 -1.14 -8.44 -6.83
C PHE A 206 -1.54 -9.90 -6.75
N SER A 207 -2.24 -10.25 -5.67
CA SER A 207 -2.91 -11.54 -5.48
C SER A 207 -4.16 -11.31 -4.62
N TRP A 208 -4.78 -12.38 -4.15
CA TRP A 208 -5.72 -12.33 -3.04
C TRP A 208 -4.96 -12.47 -1.73
N TYR A 209 -5.41 -11.76 -0.71
CA TYR A 209 -4.71 -11.70 0.58
C TYR A 209 -5.59 -12.26 1.69
N THR A 210 -4.97 -12.96 2.64
CA THR A 210 -5.69 -13.40 3.84
C THR A 210 -6.01 -12.19 4.73
N GLU A 211 -7.15 -12.25 5.42
CA GLU A 211 -7.59 -11.22 6.36
C GLU A 211 -6.98 -11.37 7.76
N GLU A 212 -5.93 -12.20 7.93
CA GLU A 212 -5.32 -12.52 9.21
C GLU A 212 -4.92 -11.26 9.98
N GLY A 213 -5.65 -10.98 11.07
CA GLY A 213 -5.44 -9.81 11.91
C GLY A 213 -5.83 -8.46 11.31
N GLY A 214 -5.99 -8.35 9.98
CA GLY A 214 -6.25 -7.10 9.27
C GLY A 214 -7.60 -6.48 9.61
N ASN A 215 -8.64 -6.85 8.87
CA ASN A 215 -9.94 -6.20 9.01
C ASN A 215 -10.61 -6.46 10.38
N ALA A 216 -10.32 -7.60 11.02
CA ALA A 216 -10.86 -7.91 12.35
C ALA A 216 -10.35 -6.99 13.46
N VAL A 217 -9.20 -6.31 13.27
CA VAL A 217 -8.62 -5.39 14.25
C VAL A 217 -8.75 -3.94 13.82
N LEU A 218 -8.61 -3.66 12.52
CA LEU A 218 -8.62 -2.30 11.98
C LEU A 218 -9.98 -1.85 11.48
N GLU A 219 -10.90 -2.78 11.22
CA GLU A 219 -12.24 -2.51 10.67
C GLU A 219 -12.19 -1.57 9.45
N HIS A 220 -11.17 -1.73 8.60
CA HIS A 220 -10.86 -0.77 7.54
C HIS A 220 -11.68 -0.98 6.27
N GLN A 221 -12.17 -2.20 6.00
CA GLN A 221 -12.93 -2.55 4.79
C GLN A 221 -14.38 -2.08 4.90
N GLN A 222 -14.64 -0.85 4.48
CA GLN A 222 -15.97 -0.21 4.55
C GLN A 222 -16.57 0.07 3.17
N ASN A 223 -15.78 -0.09 2.09
CA ASN A 223 -16.20 0.19 0.72
C ASN A 223 -16.04 -1.06 -0.15
N SER A 224 -17.16 -1.58 -0.65
CA SER A 224 -17.16 -2.73 -1.57
C SER A 224 -16.79 -2.32 -2.99
N TYR A 225 -16.31 -3.28 -3.79
CA TYR A 225 -15.98 -3.01 -5.19
C TYR A 225 -17.18 -2.52 -6.03
N PRO A 226 -18.41 -3.04 -5.90
CA PRO A 226 -19.57 -2.47 -6.59
C PRO A 226 -19.83 -0.99 -6.22
N GLN A 227 -19.67 -0.62 -4.95
CA GLN A 227 -19.80 0.78 -4.53
C GLN A 227 -18.71 1.66 -5.14
N TYR A 228 -17.49 1.15 -5.28
CA TYR A 228 -16.41 1.85 -5.97
C TYR A 228 -16.76 2.10 -7.45
N LEU A 229 -17.32 1.11 -8.15
CA LEU A 229 -17.77 1.28 -9.54
C LEU A 229 -18.88 2.34 -9.65
N GLU A 230 -19.86 2.33 -8.74
CA GLU A 230 -20.91 3.37 -8.68
C GLU A 230 -20.31 4.77 -8.50
N GLN A 231 -19.36 4.94 -7.57
CA GLN A 231 -18.70 6.23 -7.33
C GLN A 231 -17.87 6.69 -8.53
N LEU A 232 -17.20 5.77 -9.22
CA LEU A 232 -16.41 6.09 -10.40
C LEU A 232 -17.29 6.48 -11.59
N GLN A 233 -18.42 5.80 -11.79
CA GLN A 233 -19.42 6.19 -12.80
C GLN A 233 -19.99 7.57 -12.50
N ASP A 234 -20.36 7.86 -11.25
CA ASP A 234 -20.85 9.19 -10.84
C ASP A 234 -19.82 10.31 -11.12
N GLU A 235 -18.52 10.01 -11.02
CA GLU A 235 -17.46 10.95 -11.39
C GLU A 235 -17.36 11.16 -12.89
N ILE A 236 -17.41 10.08 -13.68
CA ILE A 236 -17.36 10.15 -15.15
C ILE A 236 -18.56 10.96 -15.67
N ASP A 237 -19.76 10.68 -15.16
CA ASP A 237 -20.98 11.39 -15.53
C ASP A 237 -20.85 12.89 -15.24
N ARG A 238 -20.31 13.26 -14.06
CA ARG A 238 -20.05 14.67 -13.72
C ARG A 238 -19.09 15.34 -14.69
N LEU A 239 -18.01 14.65 -15.09
CA LEU A 239 -17.02 15.19 -16.04
C LEU A 239 -17.57 15.35 -17.46
N MET A 240 -18.61 14.59 -17.84
CA MET A 240 -19.28 14.73 -19.14
C MET A 240 -20.33 15.85 -19.16
N GLU A 241 -20.83 16.29 -18.00
CA GLU A 241 -21.80 17.39 -17.88
C GLU A 241 -21.16 18.78 -17.91
N ASP A 242 -19.85 18.89 -17.62
CA ASP A 242 -19.04 20.13 -17.61
C ASP A 242 -18.43 20.49 -18.99
#